data_AF-I3TG52-F1
#
_entry.id   AF-I3TG52-F1
#
_cell.length_a   1.000
_cell.length_b   1.000
_cell.length_c   1.000
_cell.angle_alpha   90.00
_cell.angle_beta   90.00
_cell.angle_gamma   90.00
#
_symmetry.space_group_name_H-M   'P 1'
#
loop_
_entity.id
_entity.type
_entity.pdbx_description
1 polymer ?
#
loop_
_entity_poly.entity_id
_entity_poly.type
_entity_poly.pdbx_seq_one_letter_code
_entity_poly.pdbx_strand_id
1 'polypeptide(L)'
;MRAVLKIVDLSPYTENDGVVSALLYKQEEKWDEVEVGEGLESLLSVAGNTISSNPPQVNVLRFVEVEAPGMKVTIGEGSVDGVETVISPVPAYLRSIKFVKVEGENPVVVHEFKPGNPSIVYDSSISFGKKLEYDLILVETSEGVRIVFPHELLLEKVKTETKKRRKRRKSRRSRKSKAEKKKKRRSGKKRRRARR
;
A
#
# COMPACT_ATOMS: atom_id res chain seq x y z
N MET A 1 -27.40 2.27 -24.13
CA MET A 1 -27.63 1.00 -23.40
C MET A 1 -27.79 1.33 -21.92
N ARG A 2 -28.74 0.71 -21.22
CA ARG A 2 -28.83 0.86 -19.76
C ARG A 2 -27.80 -0.03 -19.09
N ALA A 3 -27.09 0.52 -18.11
CA ALA A 3 -26.14 -0.17 -17.27
C ALA A 3 -26.41 0.14 -15.81
N VAL A 4 -25.97 -0.76 -14.95
CA VAL A 4 -25.98 -0.59 -13.50
C VAL A 4 -24.62 -0.06 -13.10
N LEU A 5 -24.61 1.06 -12.38
CA LEU A 5 -23.44 1.63 -11.74
C LEU A 5 -23.48 1.27 -10.25
N LYS A 6 -22.46 0.56 -9.79
CA LYS A 6 -22.25 0.23 -8.38
C LYS A 6 -20.99 0.92 -7.89
N ILE A 7 -21.13 1.73 -6.85
CA ILE A 7 -20.01 2.35 -6.14
C ILE A 7 -19.87 1.61 -4.82
N VAL A 8 -18.68 1.13 -4.52
CA VAL A 8 -18.35 0.41 -3.29
C VAL A 8 -17.24 1.15 -2.58
N ASP A 9 -17.54 1.65 -1.39
CA ASP A 9 -16.58 2.25 -0.48
C ASP A 9 -16.18 1.25 0.60
N LEU A 10 -14.86 1.04 0.74
CA LEU A 10 -14.27 0.24 1.78
C LEU A 10 -13.59 1.15 2.79
N SER A 11 -14.22 1.30 3.95
CA SER A 11 -13.69 2.09 5.06
C SER A 11 -12.92 1.18 6.03
N PRO A 12 -11.62 1.39 6.26
CA PRO A 12 -10.82 0.57 7.13
C PRO A 12 -11.19 0.81 8.60
N TYR A 13 -11.13 -0.25 9.38
CA TYR A 13 -11.24 -0.19 10.82
C TYR A 13 -10.45 -1.33 11.45
N THR A 14 -9.98 -1.15 12.68
CA THR A 14 -9.28 -2.21 13.42
C THR A 14 -10.23 -2.88 14.38
N GLU A 15 -10.27 -4.20 14.34
CA GLU A 15 -11.03 -5.02 15.28
C GLU A 15 -10.04 -5.84 16.13
N ASN A 16 -10.24 -5.84 17.44
CA ASN A 16 -9.35 -6.48 18.40
C ASN A 16 -10.17 -7.35 19.37
N ASP A 17 -9.84 -8.64 19.44
CA ASP A 17 -10.50 -9.63 20.29
C ASP A 17 -9.75 -9.91 21.62
N GLY A 18 -8.71 -9.12 21.92
CA GLY A 18 -7.82 -9.26 23.07
C GLY A 18 -6.56 -10.09 22.80
N VAL A 19 -6.50 -10.81 21.69
CA VAL A 19 -5.34 -11.65 21.28
C VAL A 19 -4.80 -11.17 19.93
N VAL A 20 -5.68 -10.94 18.98
CA VAL A 20 -5.39 -10.54 17.60
C VAL A 20 -6.09 -9.22 17.30
N SER A 21 -5.36 -8.33 16.63
CA SER A 21 -5.92 -7.13 16.00
C SER A 21 -5.82 -7.26 14.49
N ALA A 22 -6.95 -7.19 13.80
CA ALA A 22 -7.03 -7.26 12.35
C ALA A 22 -7.51 -5.92 11.79
N LEU A 23 -6.83 -5.43 10.74
CA LEU A 23 -7.33 -4.33 9.91
C LEU A 23 -8.36 -4.91 8.93
N LEU A 24 -9.62 -4.52 9.08
CA LEU A 24 -10.74 -4.98 8.27
C LEU A 24 -11.41 -3.78 7.59
N TYR A 25 -12.33 -4.06 6.68
CA TYR A 25 -13.05 -3.02 5.94
C TYR A 25 -14.55 -3.17 6.11
N LYS A 26 -15.23 -2.05 6.39
CA LYS A 26 -16.68 -1.93 6.25
C LYS A 26 -17.00 -1.57 4.82
N GLN A 27 -18.04 -2.21 4.29
CA GLN A 27 -18.51 -1.96 2.95
C GLN A 27 -19.73 -1.05 2.97
N GLU A 28 -19.68 0.04 2.21
CA GLU A 28 -20.85 0.85 1.89
C GLU A 28 -21.08 0.80 0.38
N GLU A 29 -22.31 0.52 -0.03
CA GLU A 29 -22.68 0.38 -1.43
C GLU A 29 -23.66 1.47 -1.84
N LYS A 30 -23.44 2.05 -3.01
CA LYS A 30 -24.39 2.91 -3.70
C LYS A 30 -24.66 2.38 -5.08
N TRP A 31 -25.94 2.30 -5.43
CA TRP A 31 -26.42 1.77 -6.71
C TRP A 31 -27.13 2.88 -7.47
N ASP A 32 -26.80 3.04 -8.74
CA ASP A 32 -27.44 3.99 -9.66
C ASP A 32 -27.63 3.32 -11.03
N GLU A 33 -28.66 3.75 -11.77
CA GLU A 33 -28.82 3.39 -13.19
C GLU A 33 -28.18 4.46 -14.07
N VAL A 34 -27.43 4.04 -15.09
CA VAL A 34 -26.76 4.94 -16.02
C VAL A 34 -26.96 4.52 -17.47
N GLU A 35 -26.97 5.49 -18.37
CA GLU A 35 -26.91 5.24 -19.81
C GLU A 35 -25.47 5.27 -20.29
N VAL A 36 -25.07 4.21 -21.00
CA VAL A 36 -23.76 4.06 -21.64
C VAL A 36 -23.92 3.84 -23.14
N GLY A 37 -22.94 4.31 -23.91
CA GLY A 37 -22.79 3.93 -25.31
C GLY A 37 -22.46 2.44 -25.48
N GLU A 38 -22.27 2.03 -26.73
CA GLU A 38 -21.88 0.65 -27.03
C GLU A 38 -20.39 0.42 -26.78
N GLY A 39 -20.06 -0.77 -26.26
CA GLY A 39 -18.67 -1.21 -26.11
C GLY A 39 -18.01 -0.88 -24.77
N LEU A 40 -16.91 -1.58 -24.50
CA LEU A 40 -16.16 -1.54 -23.24
C LEU A 40 -15.63 -0.13 -22.89
N GLU A 41 -15.22 0.64 -23.89
CA GLU A 41 -14.69 2.00 -23.72
C GLU A 41 -15.71 2.93 -23.08
N SER A 42 -17.00 2.80 -23.42
CA SER A 42 -18.05 3.59 -22.79
C SER A 42 -18.24 3.24 -21.32
N LEU A 43 -18.13 1.95 -20.96
CA LEU A 43 -18.21 1.52 -19.55
C LEU A 43 -17.01 2.04 -18.76
N LEU A 44 -15.80 1.92 -19.33
CA LEU A 44 -14.57 2.46 -18.73
C LEU A 44 -14.64 3.97 -18.52
N SER A 45 -15.19 4.71 -19.50
CA SER A 45 -15.36 6.16 -19.40
C SER A 45 -16.30 6.53 -18.26
N VAL A 46 -17.45 5.86 -18.13
CA VAL A 46 -18.39 6.11 -17.03
C VAL A 46 -17.79 5.73 -15.67
N ALA A 47 -17.13 4.59 -15.56
CA ALA A 47 -16.46 4.18 -14.33
C ALA A 47 -15.35 5.17 -13.92
N GLY A 48 -14.50 5.56 -14.87
CA GLY A 48 -13.39 6.49 -14.64
C GLY A 48 -13.86 7.91 -14.31
N ASN A 49 -14.89 8.40 -14.98
CA ASN A 49 -15.50 9.71 -14.69
C ASN A 49 -16.15 9.72 -13.30
N THR A 50 -16.82 8.63 -12.91
CA THR A 50 -17.43 8.50 -11.59
C THR A 50 -16.38 8.56 -10.47
N ILE A 51 -15.26 7.85 -10.64
CA ILE A 51 -14.14 7.91 -9.68
C ILE A 51 -13.52 9.30 -9.64
N SER A 52 -13.28 9.92 -10.80
CA SER A 52 -12.63 11.23 -10.88
C SER A 52 -13.49 12.37 -10.32
N SER A 53 -14.80 12.31 -10.53
CA SER A 53 -15.76 13.31 -10.06
C SER A 53 -16.11 13.16 -8.58
N ASN A 54 -16.00 11.94 -8.06
CA ASN A 54 -16.22 11.61 -6.67
C ASN A 54 -15.01 10.80 -6.18
N PRO A 55 -13.88 11.47 -5.87
CA PRO A 55 -12.70 10.77 -5.37
C PRO A 55 -12.97 10.17 -3.99
N PRO A 56 -12.29 9.07 -3.62
CA PRO A 56 -12.40 8.50 -2.29
C PRO A 56 -11.95 9.50 -1.22
N GLN A 57 -12.56 9.39 -0.03
CA GLN A 57 -12.08 10.12 1.14
C GLN A 57 -10.71 9.57 1.60
N VAL A 58 -9.98 10.35 2.40
CA VAL A 58 -8.68 9.92 2.95
C VAL A 58 -8.85 8.60 3.72
N ASN A 59 -7.97 7.63 3.45
CA ASN A 59 -8.02 6.27 3.98
C ASN A 59 -9.24 5.44 3.59
N VAL A 60 -9.98 5.78 2.54
CA VAL A 60 -11.06 4.93 2.00
C VAL A 60 -10.61 4.39 0.64
N LEU A 61 -10.93 3.12 0.35
CA LEU A 61 -10.78 2.57 -1.00
C LEU A 61 -12.14 2.63 -1.68
N ARG A 62 -12.19 3.19 -2.88
CA ARG A 62 -13.41 3.24 -3.69
C ARG A 62 -13.26 2.36 -4.92
N PHE A 63 -14.22 1.47 -5.13
CA PHE A 63 -14.37 0.70 -6.35
C PHE A 63 -15.63 1.15 -7.07
N VAL A 64 -15.53 1.35 -8.37
CA VAL A 64 -16.67 1.63 -9.24
C VAL A 64 -16.79 0.51 -10.24
N GLU A 65 -17.96 -0.11 -10.24
CA GLU A 65 -18.33 -1.19 -11.13
C GLU A 65 -19.47 -0.71 -12.04
N VAL A 66 -19.31 -0.90 -13.35
CA VAL A 66 -20.35 -0.65 -14.34
C VAL A 66 -20.65 -1.96 -15.04
N GLU A 67 -21.90 -2.39 -14.99
CA GLU A 67 -22.37 -3.64 -15.59
C GLU A 67 -23.46 -3.39 -16.62
N ALA A 68 -23.29 -3.96 -17.80
CA ALA A 68 -24.26 -4.00 -18.88
C ALA A 68 -24.39 -5.44 -19.40
N PRO A 69 -25.43 -5.80 -20.18
CA PRO A 69 -25.60 -7.16 -20.67
C PRO A 69 -24.34 -7.70 -21.36
N GLY A 70 -23.72 -8.72 -20.77
CA GLY A 70 -22.52 -9.38 -21.29
C GLY A 70 -21.20 -8.64 -21.07
N MET A 71 -21.18 -7.50 -20.36
CA MET A 71 -19.96 -6.71 -20.11
C MET A 71 -19.94 -6.14 -18.70
N LYS A 72 -18.79 -6.25 -18.02
CA LYS A 72 -18.56 -5.69 -16.69
C LYS A 72 -17.19 -5.04 -16.63
N VAL A 73 -17.12 -3.84 -16.05
CA VAL A 73 -15.88 -3.10 -15.83
C VAL A 73 -15.82 -2.67 -14.37
N THR A 74 -14.68 -2.90 -13.72
CA THR A 74 -14.41 -2.44 -12.35
C THR A 74 -13.12 -1.64 -12.35
N ILE A 75 -13.16 -0.43 -11.77
CA ILE A 75 -11.99 0.43 -11.55
C ILE A 75 -11.92 0.74 -10.04
N GLY A 76 -10.72 0.76 -9.47
CA GLY A 76 -10.51 1.09 -8.06
C GLY A 76 -9.48 2.21 -7.90
N GLU A 77 -9.71 3.11 -6.94
CA GLU A 77 -8.76 4.14 -6.53
C GLU A 77 -8.78 4.31 -5.00
N GLY A 78 -7.64 4.64 -4.41
CA GLY A 78 -7.54 5.00 -3.00
C GLY A 78 -6.11 5.13 -2.52
N SER A 79 -5.95 5.85 -1.41
CA SER A 79 -4.67 6.00 -0.69
C SER A 79 -4.94 5.74 0.78
N VAL A 80 -4.41 4.64 1.29
CA VAL A 80 -4.50 4.27 2.70
C VAL A 80 -3.08 4.28 3.27
N ASP A 81 -2.86 5.10 4.30
CA ASP A 81 -1.56 5.17 4.97
C ASP A 81 -1.34 3.92 5.83
N GLY A 82 -0.18 3.27 5.68
CA GLY A 82 0.22 2.14 6.54
C GLY A 82 -0.27 0.75 6.10
N VAL A 83 -0.72 0.59 4.86
CA VAL A 83 -1.07 -0.71 4.30
C VAL A 83 0.20 -1.47 3.90
N GLU A 84 0.52 -2.51 4.68
CA GLU A 84 1.53 -3.52 4.35
C GLU A 84 0.80 -4.77 3.80
N THR A 85 1.33 -5.30 2.70
CA THR A 85 0.86 -6.27 1.68
C THR A 85 0.17 -7.56 2.18
N VAL A 86 -0.47 -8.43 1.37
CA VAL A 86 -1.72 -8.39 0.56
C VAL A 86 -2.39 -9.73 0.92
N ILE A 87 -3.47 -9.70 1.71
CA ILE A 87 -4.37 -10.84 1.85
C ILE A 87 -5.60 -10.53 1.00
N SER A 88 -5.66 -11.17 -0.16
CA SER A 88 -6.76 -11.16 -1.13
C SER A 88 -6.86 -9.90 -2.00
N PRO A 89 -6.39 -9.94 -3.27
CA PRO A 89 -6.58 -8.84 -4.23
C PRO A 89 -8.05 -8.68 -4.67
N VAL A 90 -8.92 -9.63 -4.31
CA VAL A 90 -10.37 -9.48 -4.43
C VAL A 90 -10.93 -9.27 -3.02
N PRO A 91 -11.58 -8.13 -2.74
CA PRO A 91 -12.24 -7.91 -1.47
C PRO A 91 -13.31 -8.97 -1.25
N ALA A 92 -13.20 -9.75 -0.18
CA ALA A 92 -14.14 -10.82 0.13
C ALA A 92 -14.62 -10.72 1.58
N TYR A 93 -15.85 -11.17 1.85
CA TYR A 93 -16.36 -11.21 3.21
C TYR A 93 -15.58 -12.21 4.04
N LEU A 94 -15.04 -11.75 5.17
CA LEU A 94 -14.32 -12.57 6.12
C LEU A 94 -15.31 -13.39 6.94
N ARG A 95 -15.11 -14.71 6.96
CA ARG A 95 -15.82 -15.63 7.86
C ARG A 95 -15.02 -15.86 9.14
N SER A 96 -13.74 -16.19 9.01
CA SER A 96 -12.84 -16.39 10.15
C SER A 96 -11.38 -16.32 9.75
N ILE A 97 -10.51 -16.03 10.71
CA ILE A 97 -9.06 -16.21 10.62
C ILE A 97 -8.67 -17.22 11.70
N LYS A 98 -8.21 -18.40 11.29
CA LYS A 98 -7.77 -19.46 12.21
C LYS A 98 -6.27 -19.55 12.22
N PHE A 99 -5.69 -19.52 13.40
CA PHE A 99 -4.28 -19.77 13.64
C PHE A 99 -4.13 -21.23 14.02
N VAL A 100 -3.27 -21.94 13.29
CA VAL A 100 -3.12 -23.39 13.41
C VAL A 100 -1.69 -23.72 13.78
N LYS A 101 -1.53 -24.61 14.75
CA LYS A 101 -0.26 -25.24 15.12
C LYS A 101 -0.30 -26.70 14.72
N VAL A 102 0.75 -27.18 14.08
CA VAL A 102 0.88 -28.55 13.60
C VAL A 102 1.75 -29.31 14.59
N GLU A 103 1.10 -30.06 15.49
CA GLU A 103 1.79 -30.93 16.44
C GLU A 103 1.71 -32.38 15.95
N GLY A 104 2.76 -32.85 15.29
CA GLY A 104 2.81 -34.18 14.67
C GLY A 104 1.98 -34.24 13.38
N GLU A 105 1.10 -35.24 13.25
CA GLU A 105 0.27 -35.44 12.04
C GLU A 105 -1.04 -34.65 12.06
N ASN A 106 -1.44 -34.08 13.20
CA ASN A 106 -2.75 -33.44 13.35
C ASN A 106 -2.62 -31.92 13.55
N PRO A 107 -3.19 -31.10 12.65
CA PRO A 107 -3.28 -29.66 12.84
C PRO A 107 -4.33 -29.32 13.91
N VAL A 108 -3.94 -28.46 14.87
CA VAL A 108 -4.82 -27.96 15.95
C VAL A 108 -5.00 -26.45 15.80
N VAL A 109 -6.24 -25.97 15.86
CA VAL A 109 -6.55 -24.54 15.88
C VAL A 109 -6.22 -24.00 17.27
N VAL A 110 -5.22 -23.11 17.36
CA VAL A 110 -4.80 -22.47 18.62
C VAL A 110 -5.56 -21.19 18.92
N HIS A 111 -6.06 -20.52 17.87
CA HIS A 111 -6.89 -19.33 18.01
C HIS A 111 -7.79 -19.18 16.79
N GLU A 112 -8.99 -18.67 16.98
CA GLU A 112 -9.92 -18.34 15.91
C GLU A 112 -10.43 -16.92 16.13
N PHE A 113 -10.09 -16.02 15.20
CA PHE A 113 -10.64 -14.68 15.13
C PHE A 113 -11.88 -14.71 14.22
N LYS A 114 -13.02 -14.29 14.76
CA LYS A 114 -14.27 -14.12 14.00
C LYS A 114 -14.67 -12.65 14.06
N PRO A 115 -14.95 -12.01 12.91
CA PRO A 115 -15.39 -10.63 12.92
C PRO A 115 -16.78 -10.55 13.58
N GLY A 116 -16.97 -9.58 14.48
CA GLY A 116 -18.24 -9.37 15.18
C GLY A 116 -19.34 -8.79 14.28
N ASN A 117 -18.96 -8.23 13.12
CA ASN A 117 -19.87 -7.71 12.10
C ASN A 117 -19.50 -8.27 10.71
N PRO A 118 -20.40 -8.20 9.72
CA PRO A 118 -20.05 -8.52 8.33
C PRO A 118 -18.96 -7.57 7.82
N SER A 119 -17.79 -8.13 7.53
CA SER A 119 -16.59 -7.34 7.23
C SER A 119 -15.80 -7.94 6.09
N ILE A 120 -15.10 -7.07 5.36
CA ILE A 120 -14.29 -7.45 4.21
C ILE A 120 -12.81 -7.53 4.60
N VAL A 121 -12.14 -8.56 4.07
CA VAL A 121 -10.68 -8.65 4.05
C VAL A 121 -10.17 -8.26 2.67
N TYR A 122 -9.29 -7.26 2.66
CA TYR A 122 -8.61 -6.74 1.48
C TYR A 122 -7.37 -5.99 1.96
N ASP A 123 -6.16 -6.35 1.51
CA ASP A 123 -4.90 -5.73 1.96
C ASP A 123 -4.78 -5.55 3.50
N SER A 124 -5.34 -6.50 4.24
CA SER A 124 -5.44 -6.44 5.69
C SER A 124 -4.13 -6.77 6.39
N SER A 125 -3.82 -6.04 7.45
CA SER A 125 -2.74 -6.38 8.39
C SER A 125 -3.27 -7.09 9.62
N ILE A 126 -2.47 -8.04 10.13
CA ILE A 126 -2.75 -8.77 11.36
C ILE A 126 -1.63 -8.46 12.35
N SER A 127 -1.98 -8.06 13.56
CA SER A 127 -1.04 -7.83 14.64
C SER A 127 -1.46 -8.58 15.90
N PHE A 128 -0.48 -8.98 16.71
CA PHE A 128 -0.69 -9.82 17.87
C PHE A 128 -0.50 -9.01 19.15
N GLY A 129 -1.49 -9.03 20.05
CA GLY A 129 -1.40 -8.42 21.38
C GLY A 129 -0.61 -9.29 22.37
N LYS A 130 -0.47 -10.59 22.09
CA LYS A 130 0.29 -11.57 22.87
C LYS A 130 1.09 -12.48 21.94
N LYS A 131 2.15 -13.10 22.44
CA LYS A 131 2.93 -14.07 21.67
C LYS A 131 2.07 -15.32 21.44
N LEU A 132 1.64 -15.52 20.20
CA LEU A 132 0.88 -16.69 19.77
C LEU A 132 1.83 -17.62 19.00
N GLU A 133 1.85 -18.90 19.34
CA GLU A 133 2.60 -19.91 18.59
C GLU A 133 1.69 -20.58 17.56
N TYR A 134 2.01 -20.39 16.28
CA TYR A 134 1.27 -20.96 15.16
C TYR A 134 2.22 -21.22 13.99
N ASP A 135 1.88 -22.20 13.16
CA ASP A 135 2.67 -22.60 12.00
C ASP A 135 2.05 -22.11 10.68
N LEU A 136 0.73 -21.95 10.64
CA LEU A 136 0.00 -21.44 9.49
C LEU A 136 -1.29 -20.72 9.91
N ILE A 137 -1.81 -19.91 9.00
CA ILE A 137 -3.05 -19.16 9.15
C ILE A 137 -4.00 -19.59 8.05
N LEU A 138 -5.25 -19.88 8.41
CA LEU A 138 -6.33 -20.13 7.47
C LEU A 138 -7.24 -18.91 7.46
N VAL A 139 -7.30 -18.22 6.32
CA VAL A 139 -8.21 -17.10 6.09
C VAL A 139 -9.43 -17.65 5.34
N GLU A 140 -10.54 -17.78 6.04
CA GLU A 140 -11.80 -18.27 5.47
C GLU A 140 -12.64 -17.08 5.02
N THR A 141 -12.89 -16.97 3.72
CA THR A 141 -13.74 -15.93 3.13
C THR A 141 -14.99 -16.51 2.49
N SER A 142 -15.85 -15.65 1.96
CA SER A 142 -16.98 -16.04 1.11
C SER A 142 -16.56 -16.81 -0.15
N GLU A 143 -15.32 -16.62 -0.62
CA GLU A 143 -14.80 -17.20 -1.86
C GLU A 143 -14.04 -18.50 -1.65
N GLY A 144 -13.63 -18.82 -0.42
CA GLY A 144 -12.92 -20.04 -0.09
C GLY A 144 -11.98 -19.88 1.09
N VAL A 145 -11.06 -20.83 1.23
CA VAL A 145 -10.04 -20.81 2.29
C VAL A 145 -8.68 -20.56 1.67
N ARG A 146 -8.01 -19.51 2.10
CA ARG A 146 -6.61 -19.24 1.75
C ARG A 146 -5.71 -19.64 2.92
N ILE A 147 -4.69 -20.44 2.63
CA ILE A 147 -3.62 -20.76 3.57
C ILE A 147 -2.56 -19.66 3.44
N VAL A 148 -2.16 -19.08 4.57
CA VAL A 148 -1.13 -18.04 4.67
C VAL A 148 -0.08 -18.53 5.64
N PHE A 149 1.18 -18.58 5.21
CA PHE A 149 2.29 -18.93 6.10
C PHE A 149 2.85 -17.68 6.81
N PRO A 150 3.43 -17.82 8.02
CA PRO A 150 3.96 -16.68 8.77
C PRO A 150 5.00 -15.84 8.02
N HIS A 151 5.76 -16.46 7.11
CA HIS A 151 6.75 -15.77 6.29
C HIS A 151 6.12 -14.91 5.17
N GLU A 152 4.87 -15.15 4.78
CA GLU A 152 4.14 -14.30 3.84
C GLU A 152 3.65 -13.00 4.49
N LEU A 153 3.54 -12.96 5.82
CA LEU A 153 3.10 -11.76 6.56
C LEU A 153 4.20 -10.70 6.71
N LEU A 154 5.48 -11.11 6.59
CA LEU A 154 6.63 -10.24 6.77
C LEU A 154 7.22 -9.89 5.40
N LEU A 155 6.73 -8.83 4.78
CA LEU A 155 7.49 -8.19 3.71
C LEU A 155 8.39 -7.12 4.32
N GLU A 156 9.69 -7.26 4.07
CA GLU A 156 10.69 -6.26 4.46
C GLU A 156 10.21 -4.88 4.03
N LYS A 157 10.22 -3.92 4.96
CA LYS A 157 10.02 -2.52 4.64
C LYS A 157 10.98 -2.15 3.52
N VAL A 158 10.47 -1.95 2.31
CA VAL A 158 11.24 -1.31 1.25
C VAL A 158 11.67 0.01 1.84
N LYS A 159 12.96 0.12 2.18
CA LYS A 159 13.53 1.33 2.75
C LYS A 159 13.25 2.43 1.74
N THR A 160 12.23 3.23 2.00
CA THR A 160 12.02 4.49 1.30
C THR A 160 13.22 5.33 1.67
N GLU A 161 14.24 5.32 0.80
CA GLU A 161 15.32 6.28 0.84
C GLU A 161 14.66 7.65 0.68
N THR A 162 14.27 8.23 1.81
CA THR A 162 13.98 9.65 1.88
C THR A 162 15.29 10.31 1.49
N LYS A 163 15.42 10.65 0.20
CA LYS A 163 16.42 11.58 -0.30
C LYS A 163 16.18 12.88 0.45
N LYS A 164 16.76 12.99 1.65
CA LYS A 164 16.87 14.24 2.39
C LYS A 164 17.59 15.18 1.45
N ARG A 165 16.82 16.04 0.79
CA ARG A 165 17.29 17.19 0.03
C ARG A 165 18.21 17.96 0.98
N ARG A 166 19.52 17.70 0.90
CA ARG A 166 20.53 18.42 1.67
C ARG A 166 20.38 19.89 1.27
N LYS A 167 19.66 20.68 2.08
CA LYS A 167 19.74 22.13 2.02
C LYS A 167 21.22 22.47 2.21
N ARG A 168 21.90 22.82 1.11
CA ARG A 168 23.24 23.40 1.14
C ARG A 168 23.16 24.67 2.00
N ARG A 169 23.47 24.55 3.29
CA ARG A 169 23.77 25.70 4.13
C ARG A 169 25.05 26.31 3.56
N LYS A 170 24.93 27.42 2.83
CA LYS A 170 26.06 28.30 2.51
C LYS A 170 26.69 28.73 3.83
N SER A 171 27.80 28.10 4.22
CA SER A 171 28.60 28.53 5.35
C SER A 171 29.29 29.85 4.97
N ARG A 172 28.68 30.98 5.32
CA ARG A 172 29.42 32.23 5.53
C ARG A 172 30.25 32.05 6.80
N ARG A 173 31.52 31.64 6.66
CA ARG A 173 32.52 31.84 7.72
C ARG A 173 33.41 33.00 7.32
N SER A 174 33.12 34.12 7.96
CA SER A 174 33.96 35.30 8.07
C SER A 174 35.30 34.98 8.75
N ARG A 175 36.38 35.46 8.12
CA ARG A 175 37.54 36.16 8.70
C ARG A 175 38.07 35.72 10.08
N LYS A 176 39.33 35.26 10.07
CA LYS A 176 40.45 35.71 10.94
C LYS A 176 41.73 35.04 10.37
N SER A 177 42.66 35.79 9.76
CA SER A 177 43.83 36.45 10.39
C SER A 177 44.71 35.42 11.14
N LYS A 178 46.02 35.27 10.94
CA LYS A 178 47.11 36.21 10.61
C LYS A 178 48.33 35.41 10.09
N ALA A 179 49.22 36.11 9.37
CA ALA A 179 50.69 36.11 9.49
C ALA A 179 51.46 34.77 9.39
N GLU A 180 52.67 34.64 8.81
CA GLU A 180 53.62 35.59 8.25
C GLU A 180 54.74 34.78 7.55
N LYS A 181 55.22 35.32 6.42
CA LYS A 181 56.63 35.49 5.99
C LYS A 181 57.55 34.32 5.57
N LYS A 182 58.33 34.71 4.54
CA LYS A 182 59.70 34.32 4.10
C LYS A 182 59.79 33.06 3.22
N LYS A 183 60.59 32.99 2.14
CA LYS A 183 61.42 33.93 1.35
C LYS A 183 62.05 33.10 0.19
N LYS A 184 62.15 33.70 -1.02
CA LYS A 184 63.18 33.50 -2.09
C LYS A 184 63.30 32.09 -2.73
N ARG A 185 63.40 31.96 -4.06
CA ARG A 185 64.53 32.40 -4.90
C ARG A 185 64.14 32.69 -6.36
N ARG A 186 64.70 33.78 -6.89
CA ARG A 186 64.86 34.13 -8.31
C ARG A 186 66.11 33.43 -8.87
N SER A 187 66.01 32.80 -10.04
CA SER A 187 67.02 32.73 -11.14
C SER A 187 66.63 31.56 -12.06
N GLY A 188 66.74 31.60 -13.39
CA GLY A 188 67.61 32.44 -14.19
C GLY A 188 67.27 32.37 -15.68
N LYS A 189 67.96 33.26 -16.39
CA LYS A 189 67.80 33.64 -17.79
C LYS A 189 69.00 33.06 -18.57
N LYS A 190 68.77 32.34 -19.67
CA LYS A 190 69.70 32.09 -20.81
C LYS A 190 68.91 31.28 -21.86
N ARG A 191 68.50 31.76 -23.04
CA ARG A 191 69.10 32.51 -24.18
C ARG A 191 69.84 31.59 -25.17
N ARG A 192 69.45 31.73 -26.46
CA ARG A 192 70.04 31.28 -27.76
C ARG A 192 69.15 30.24 -28.49
N ARG A 193 68.90 30.28 -29.80
CA ARG A 193 69.43 31.08 -30.94
C ARG A 193 68.56 30.81 -32.20
N ALA A 194 68.43 31.85 -33.06
CA ALA A 194 68.40 31.84 -34.55
C ALA A 194 67.27 31.05 -35.27
N ARG A 195 66.75 31.41 -36.45
CA ARG A 195 67.17 32.24 -37.60
C ARG A 195 65.92 32.75 -38.34
N ARG A 196 65.91 34.00 -38.81
CA ARG A 196 65.94 34.38 -40.23
C ARG A 196 66.02 35.90 -40.33
#